data_AF-A0A661VQ07-F1
#
_entry.id   AF-A0A661VQ07-F1
#
_cell.length_a   1.000
_cell.length_b   1.000
_cell.length_c   1.000
_cell.angle_alpha   90.00
_cell.angle_beta   90.00
_cell.angle_gamma   90.00
#
_symmetry.space_group_name_H-M   'P 1'
#
loop_
_entity.id
_entity.type
_entity.pdbx_description
1 polymer ?
#
loop_
_entity_poly.entity_id
_entity_poly.type
_entity_poly.pdbx_seq_one_letter_code
_entity_poly.pdbx_strand_id
1 'polypeptide(L)'
;MDRTMDKLLVRIRKEGWTDYTAERFHGLYAERIKWTIATTMERLGLIQSRLHPKRIKSLSTRRVELFENTWSDLWIELLNGLVKKYMTKVEKGAVHQEFFPYLVGVIRHLVIKNARELGLVSAERPEDLLRAIGEARNEAERRARIAWAKFVLENKARFEILSRCPRDRFQDVYRSVHHVSDYLFERYIPSRGNLAGRRKSWKLTSLVEEMLESNLDQALTYSGEIAPYGARVGAAGVHSGEEDVEDEYLSALKCAIGV
;
A
#
# COMPACT_ATOMS: atom_id res chain seq x y z
N MET A 1 26.26 -3.87 1.44
CA MET A 1 25.46 -4.18 0.24
C MET A 1 25.90 -5.52 -0.31
N ASP A 2 24.98 -6.48 -0.39
CA ASP A 2 25.27 -7.80 -0.96
C ASP A 2 25.50 -7.65 -2.47
N ARG A 3 26.79 -7.64 -2.87
CA ARG A 3 27.26 -7.48 -4.26
C ARG A 3 26.61 -8.47 -5.24
N THR A 4 25.96 -9.51 -4.73
CA THR A 4 25.27 -10.55 -5.50
C THR A 4 23.92 -10.06 -6.06
N MET A 5 23.16 -9.27 -5.31
CA MET A 5 21.85 -8.76 -5.74
C MET A 5 21.98 -7.80 -6.92
N ASP A 6 22.90 -6.84 -6.84
CA ASP A 6 23.11 -5.86 -7.92
C ASP A 6 23.56 -6.55 -9.22
N LYS A 7 24.39 -7.60 -9.12
CA LYS A 7 24.83 -8.39 -10.30
C LYS A 7 23.66 -9.08 -11.00
N LEU A 8 22.73 -9.69 -10.25
CA LEU A 8 21.57 -10.34 -10.84
C LEU A 8 20.66 -9.34 -11.55
N LEU A 9 20.37 -8.18 -10.93
CA LEU A 9 19.51 -7.15 -11.53
C LEU A 9 20.15 -6.52 -12.77
N VAL A 10 21.47 -6.29 -12.75
CA VAL A 10 22.22 -5.85 -13.93
C VAL A 10 22.13 -6.87 -15.06
N ARG A 11 22.22 -8.16 -14.74
CA ARG A 11 22.11 -9.25 -15.73
C ARG A 11 20.71 -9.30 -16.35
N ILE A 12 19.65 -9.27 -15.53
CA ILE A 12 18.26 -9.20 -15.99
C ILE A 12 18.04 -7.99 -16.91
N ARG A 13 18.65 -6.84 -16.59
CA ARG A 13 18.54 -5.65 -17.45
C ARG A 13 19.22 -5.82 -18.82
N LYS A 14 20.39 -6.48 -18.86
CA LYS A 14 21.19 -6.63 -20.08
C LYS A 14 20.70 -7.76 -20.97
N GLU A 15 20.40 -8.90 -20.37
CA GLU A 15 20.10 -10.17 -21.06
C GLU A 15 18.59 -10.48 -21.08
N GLY A 16 17.79 -9.74 -20.32
CA GLY A 16 16.37 -10.05 -20.12
C GLY A 16 16.16 -11.19 -19.12
N TRP A 17 14.92 -11.70 -19.10
CA TRP A 17 14.56 -12.86 -18.30
C TRP A 17 14.88 -14.14 -19.07
N THR A 18 15.95 -14.82 -18.66
CA THR A 18 16.31 -16.18 -19.05
C THR A 18 15.97 -17.16 -17.92
N ASP A 19 15.87 -18.46 -18.22
CA ASP A 19 15.61 -19.51 -17.21
C ASP A 19 16.57 -19.39 -16.01
N TYR A 20 17.86 -19.17 -16.28
CA TYR A 20 18.86 -18.96 -15.24
C TYR A 20 18.55 -17.74 -14.35
N THR A 21 18.25 -16.59 -14.96
CA THR A 21 17.96 -15.38 -14.18
C THR A 21 16.64 -15.48 -13.42
N ALA A 22 15.64 -16.15 -14.00
CA ALA A 22 14.35 -16.40 -13.38
C ALA A 22 14.49 -17.34 -12.17
N GLU A 23 15.23 -18.44 -12.31
CA GLU A 23 15.51 -19.38 -11.21
C GLU A 23 16.27 -18.69 -10.08
N ARG A 24 17.33 -17.93 -10.40
CA ARG A 24 18.12 -17.20 -9.39
C ARG A 24 17.30 -16.13 -8.70
N PHE A 25 16.45 -15.41 -9.43
CA PHE A 25 15.54 -14.43 -8.85
C PHE A 25 14.51 -15.10 -7.94
N HIS A 26 13.92 -16.22 -8.38
CA HIS A 26 12.99 -17.02 -7.60
C HIS A 26 13.64 -17.45 -6.28
N GLY A 27 14.84 -18.05 -6.33
CA GLY A 27 15.54 -18.52 -5.14
C GLY A 27 15.88 -17.41 -4.14
N LEU A 28 16.15 -16.19 -4.62
CA LEU A 28 16.49 -15.05 -3.76
C LEU A 28 15.27 -14.33 -3.18
N TYR A 29 14.19 -14.20 -3.96
CA TYR A 29 13.10 -13.28 -3.63
C TYR A 29 11.76 -13.95 -3.35
N ALA A 30 11.48 -15.14 -3.87
CA ALA A 30 10.10 -15.65 -3.91
C ALA A 30 9.46 -15.79 -2.53
N GLU A 31 10.14 -16.44 -1.58
CA GLU A 31 9.58 -16.59 -0.23
C GLU A 31 9.41 -15.24 0.46
N ARG A 32 10.36 -14.31 0.28
CA ARG A 32 10.26 -12.95 0.84
C ARG A 32 9.12 -12.15 0.24
N ILE A 33 8.87 -12.30 -1.07
CA ILE A 33 7.73 -11.71 -1.78
C ILE A 33 6.42 -12.30 -1.24
N LYS A 34 6.29 -13.63 -1.17
CA LYS A 34 5.08 -14.29 -0.65
C LYS A 34 4.75 -13.83 0.76
N TRP A 35 5.75 -13.75 1.63
CA TRP A 35 5.59 -13.17 2.97
C TRP A 35 5.14 -11.71 2.92
N THR A 36 5.74 -10.90 2.05
CA THR A 36 5.35 -9.49 1.91
C THR A 36 3.90 -9.34 1.46
N ILE A 37 3.42 -10.18 0.52
CA ILE A 37 2.00 -10.19 0.10
C ILE A 37 1.11 -10.56 1.29
N ALA A 38 1.39 -11.67 1.97
CA ALA A 38 0.60 -12.13 3.11
C ALA A 38 0.56 -11.09 4.25
N THR A 39 1.71 -10.51 4.61
CA THR A 39 1.78 -9.44 5.62
C THR A 39 1.05 -8.17 5.15
N THR A 40 1.04 -7.87 3.85
CA THR A 40 0.26 -6.73 3.32
C THR A 40 -1.24 -6.99 3.42
N MET A 41 -1.70 -8.22 3.15
CA MET A 41 -3.09 -8.63 3.34
C MET A 41 -3.51 -8.62 4.82
N GLU A 42 -2.63 -9.07 5.71
CA GLU A 42 -2.84 -8.99 7.17
C GLU A 42 -2.98 -7.53 7.61
N ARG A 43 -2.11 -6.67 7.10
CA ARG A 43 -2.15 -5.22 7.35
C ARG A 43 -3.41 -4.55 6.82
N LEU A 44 -4.00 -5.10 5.76
CA LEU A 44 -5.32 -4.70 5.26
C LEU A 44 -6.48 -5.19 6.14
N GLY A 45 -6.23 -6.06 7.14
CA GLY A 45 -7.30 -6.71 7.90
C GLY A 45 -8.03 -7.81 7.13
N LEU A 46 -7.50 -8.25 5.98
CA LEU A 46 -8.11 -9.27 5.14
C LEU A 46 -7.84 -10.70 5.64
N ILE A 47 -6.82 -10.90 6.47
CA ILE A 47 -6.50 -12.19 7.07
C ILE A 47 -6.15 -12.00 8.56
N GLN A 48 -6.42 -13.04 9.36
CA GLN A 48 -6.04 -13.03 10.79
C GLN A 48 -4.50 -13.03 10.95
N SER A 49 -4.05 -12.53 12.10
CA SER A 49 -2.62 -12.28 12.32
C SER A 49 -1.78 -13.55 12.22
N ARG A 50 -0.62 -13.47 11.54
CA ARG A 50 0.40 -14.54 11.38
C ARG A 50 0.06 -15.73 10.48
N LEU A 51 -0.77 -15.58 9.44
CA LEU A 51 -0.92 -16.66 8.47
C LEU A 51 0.39 -16.86 7.67
N HIS A 52 1.01 -18.02 7.83
CA HIS A 52 2.16 -18.42 7.03
C HIS A 52 1.73 -18.56 5.54
N PRO A 53 2.49 -18.06 4.54
CA PRO A 53 2.08 -18.10 3.14
C PRO A 53 1.72 -19.50 2.63
N LYS A 54 2.46 -20.53 3.06
CA LYS A 54 2.13 -21.94 2.78
C LYS A 54 0.73 -22.40 3.22
N ARG A 55 0.08 -21.67 4.13
CA ARG A 55 -1.29 -21.94 4.62
C ARG A 55 -2.34 -21.08 3.95
N ILE A 56 -2.01 -20.29 2.92
CA ILE A 56 -2.98 -19.43 2.21
C ILE A 56 -4.18 -20.20 1.69
N LYS A 57 -4.00 -21.44 1.24
CA LYS A 57 -5.08 -22.30 0.76
C LYS A 57 -6.16 -22.61 1.80
N SER A 58 -5.94 -22.30 3.08
CA SER A 58 -6.95 -22.43 4.13
C SER A 58 -7.83 -21.18 4.30
N LEU A 59 -7.63 -20.14 3.48
CA LEU A 59 -8.48 -18.95 3.46
C LEU A 59 -9.69 -19.16 2.54
N SER A 60 -10.67 -18.26 2.64
CA SER A 60 -11.78 -18.21 1.68
C SER A 60 -11.29 -17.99 0.24
N THR A 61 -12.05 -18.48 -0.74
CA THR A 61 -11.68 -18.47 -2.17
C THR A 61 -11.22 -17.09 -2.65
N ARG A 62 -11.94 -16.01 -2.30
CA ARG A 62 -11.56 -14.64 -2.70
C ARG A 62 -10.24 -14.16 -2.09
N ARG A 63 -9.90 -14.59 -0.87
CA ARG A 63 -8.63 -14.22 -0.20
C ARG A 63 -7.46 -15.04 -0.74
N VAL A 64 -7.70 -16.30 -1.13
CA VAL A 64 -6.74 -17.09 -1.91
C VAL A 64 -6.49 -16.43 -3.26
N GLU A 65 -7.57 -16.08 -3.96
CA GLU A 65 -7.53 -15.41 -5.26
C GLU A 65 -6.80 -14.07 -5.19
N LEU A 66 -7.01 -13.27 -4.15
CA LEU A 66 -6.23 -12.04 -3.93
C LEU A 66 -4.73 -12.32 -3.89
N PHE A 67 -4.31 -13.35 -3.14
CA PHE A 67 -2.90 -13.68 -3.04
C PHE A 67 -2.34 -14.16 -4.39
N GLU A 68 -3.04 -15.07 -5.06
CA GLU A 68 -2.62 -15.66 -6.33
C GLU A 68 -2.58 -14.62 -7.45
N ASN A 69 -3.59 -13.76 -7.56
CA ASN A 69 -3.63 -12.64 -8.50
C ASN A 69 -2.50 -11.65 -8.23
N THR A 70 -2.23 -11.31 -6.96
CA THR A 70 -1.11 -10.42 -6.62
C THR A 70 0.23 -11.04 -7.00
N TRP A 71 0.42 -12.33 -6.72
CA TRP A 71 1.64 -13.05 -7.07
C TRP A 71 1.84 -13.10 -8.59
N SER A 72 0.78 -13.40 -9.34
CA SER A 72 0.78 -13.42 -10.81
C SER A 72 1.08 -12.04 -11.41
N ASP A 73 0.36 -11.01 -10.97
CA ASP A 73 0.53 -9.63 -11.47
C ASP A 73 1.93 -9.09 -11.18
N LEU A 74 2.53 -9.47 -10.06
CA LEU A 74 3.91 -9.07 -9.77
C LEU A 74 4.89 -9.66 -10.79
N TRP A 75 4.71 -10.92 -11.18
CA TRP A 75 5.49 -11.53 -12.25
C TRP A 75 5.27 -10.83 -13.59
N ILE A 76 4.03 -10.43 -13.89
CA ILE A 76 3.72 -9.65 -15.09
C ILE A 76 4.49 -8.32 -15.07
N GLU A 77 4.48 -7.57 -13.97
CA GLU A 77 5.25 -6.33 -13.81
C GLU A 77 6.77 -6.56 -13.98
N LEU A 78 7.29 -7.64 -13.36
CA LEU A 78 8.70 -8.03 -13.46
C LEU A 78 9.10 -8.31 -14.92
N LEU A 79 8.30 -9.11 -15.63
CA LEU A 79 8.50 -9.46 -17.04
C LEU A 79 8.35 -8.22 -17.94
N ASN A 80 7.43 -7.31 -17.61
CA ASN A 80 7.20 -6.05 -18.32
C ASN A 80 8.23 -4.94 -18.00
N GLY A 81 9.39 -5.32 -17.45
CA GLY A 81 10.53 -4.42 -17.33
C GLY A 81 10.59 -3.61 -16.04
N LEU A 82 9.92 -4.04 -14.96
CA LEU A 82 10.03 -3.40 -13.64
C LEU A 82 11.50 -3.26 -13.19
N VAL A 83 12.32 -4.28 -13.41
CA VAL A 83 13.76 -4.26 -13.09
C VAL A 83 14.48 -3.17 -13.89
N LYS A 84 14.24 -3.09 -15.20
CA LYS A 84 14.83 -2.06 -16.07
C LYS A 84 14.41 -0.65 -15.65
N LYS A 85 13.13 -0.47 -15.29
CA LYS A 85 12.57 0.79 -14.80
C LYS A 85 13.20 1.21 -13.47
N TYR A 86 13.35 0.28 -12.52
CA TYR A 86 14.04 0.52 -11.26
C TYR A 86 15.49 0.97 -11.49
N MET A 87 16.27 0.19 -12.26
CA MET A 87 17.68 0.50 -12.52
C MET A 87 17.85 1.87 -13.19
N THR A 88 16.98 2.21 -14.15
CA THR A 88 16.99 3.52 -14.81
C THR A 88 16.71 4.66 -13.82
N LYS A 89 15.82 4.45 -12.84
CA LYS A 89 15.55 5.45 -11.79
C LYS A 89 16.72 5.61 -10.83
N VAL A 90 17.42 4.52 -10.50
CA VAL A 90 18.63 4.56 -9.68
C VAL A 90 19.73 5.36 -10.39
N GLU A 91 19.98 5.08 -11.67
CA GLU A 91 20.98 5.82 -12.47
C GLU A 91 20.67 7.31 -12.57
N LYS A 92 19.39 7.68 -12.65
CA LYS A 92 18.95 9.08 -12.67
C LYS A 92 18.93 9.74 -11.29
N GLY A 93 19.35 9.03 -10.24
CA GLY A 93 19.29 9.53 -8.86
C GLY A 93 17.87 9.76 -8.33
N ALA A 94 16.85 9.17 -8.96
CA ALA A 94 15.45 9.30 -8.54
C ALA A 94 15.04 8.25 -7.50
N VAL A 95 15.83 7.19 -7.33
CA VAL A 95 15.63 6.13 -6.34
C VAL A 95 16.96 5.86 -5.65
N HIS A 96 16.97 5.97 -4.32
CA HIS A 96 18.17 5.74 -3.49
C HIS A 96 18.07 4.47 -2.64
N GLN A 97 16.90 3.83 -2.60
CA GLN A 97 16.66 2.61 -1.84
C GLN A 97 17.01 1.36 -2.66
N GLU A 98 17.33 0.28 -1.95
CA GLU A 98 17.55 -1.04 -2.55
C GLU A 98 16.31 -1.58 -3.28
N PHE A 99 16.53 -2.58 -4.14
CA PHE A 99 15.49 -3.11 -5.01
C PHE A 99 14.32 -3.73 -4.24
N PHE A 100 14.59 -4.48 -3.16
CA PHE A 100 13.50 -5.14 -2.43
C PHE A 100 12.57 -4.14 -1.72
N PRO A 101 13.05 -3.12 -0.98
CA PRO A 101 12.21 -2.03 -0.50
C PRO A 101 11.38 -1.36 -1.60
N TYR A 102 11.94 -1.18 -2.81
CA TYR A 102 11.19 -0.70 -3.97
C TYR A 102 10.09 -1.68 -4.38
N LEU A 103 10.39 -2.98 -4.42
CA LEU A 103 9.44 -4.04 -4.74
C LEU A 103 8.30 -4.15 -3.73
N VAL A 104 8.55 -3.91 -2.44
CA VAL A 104 7.51 -3.86 -1.40
C VAL A 104 6.44 -2.81 -1.73
N GLY A 105 6.85 -1.64 -2.25
CA GLY A 105 5.91 -0.61 -2.70
C GLY A 105 5.04 -1.07 -3.87
N VAL A 106 5.62 -1.83 -4.81
CA VAL A 106 4.89 -2.42 -5.95
C VAL A 106 3.90 -3.49 -5.46
N ILE A 107 4.34 -4.38 -4.57
CA ILE A 107 3.48 -5.42 -3.97
C ILE A 107 2.28 -4.77 -3.26
N ARG A 108 2.52 -3.74 -2.43
CA ARG A 108 1.44 -3.00 -1.75
C ARG A 108 0.42 -2.45 -2.74
N HIS A 109 0.89 -1.87 -3.85
CA HIS A 109 0.01 -1.36 -4.90
C HIS A 109 -0.86 -2.47 -5.53
N LEU A 110 -0.24 -3.60 -5.88
CA LEU A 110 -0.95 -4.74 -6.48
C LEU A 110 -1.96 -5.37 -5.52
N VAL A 111 -1.62 -5.56 -4.25
CA VAL A 111 -2.57 -6.08 -3.25
C VAL A 111 -3.80 -5.17 -3.15
N ILE A 112 -3.61 -3.84 -3.09
CA ILE A 112 -4.73 -2.90 -3.02
C ILE A 112 -5.58 -2.94 -4.28
N LYS A 113 -4.93 -2.94 -5.45
CA LYS A 113 -5.61 -3.02 -6.75
C LYS A 113 -6.48 -4.27 -6.83
N ASN A 114 -5.90 -5.43 -6.55
CA ASN A 114 -6.58 -6.71 -6.70
C ASN A 114 -7.64 -6.90 -5.60
N ALA A 115 -7.43 -6.38 -4.39
CA ALA A 115 -8.45 -6.40 -3.34
C ALA A 115 -9.69 -5.57 -3.72
N ARG A 116 -9.52 -4.48 -4.47
CA ARG A 116 -10.62 -3.68 -5.01
C ARG A 116 -11.35 -4.39 -6.15
N GLU A 117 -10.61 -4.99 -7.07
CA GLU A 117 -11.18 -5.77 -8.18
C GLU A 117 -12.01 -6.95 -7.66
N LEU A 118 -11.59 -7.57 -6.55
CA LEU A 118 -12.30 -8.65 -5.87
C LEU A 118 -13.40 -8.17 -4.90
N GLY A 119 -13.64 -6.86 -4.80
CA GLY A 119 -14.64 -6.27 -3.90
C GLY A 119 -14.34 -6.45 -2.41
N LEU A 120 -13.15 -6.92 -2.04
CA LEU A 120 -12.73 -7.10 -0.65
C LEU A 120 -12.50 -5.75 0.06
N VAL A 121 -12.21 -4.72 -0.72
CA VAL A 121 -12.03 -3.35 -0.26
C VAL A 121 -12.76 -2.39 -1.20
N SER A 122 -13.32 -1.32 -0.65
CA SER A 122 -13.96 -0.25 -1.42
C SER A 122 -13.02 0.36 -2.49
N ALA A 123 -13.57 0.64 -3.67
CA ALA A 123 -12.90 1.36 -4.75
C ALA A 123 -12.94 2.89 -4.53
N GLU A 124 -12.70 3.34 -3.29
CA GLU A 124 -12.73 4.76 -2.94
C GLU A 124 -11.65 5.54 -3.70
N ARG A 125 -12.04 6.69 -4.26
CA ARG A 125 -11.09 7.62 -4.87
C ARG A 125 -10.26 8.28 -3.76
N PRO A 126 -9.01 8.71 -4.05
CA PRO A 126 -8.20 9.42 -3.06
C PRO A 126 -8.93 10.58 -2.38
N GLU A 127 -9.73 11.34 -3.10
CA GLU A 127 -10.50 12.45 -2.52
C GLU A 127 -11.55 11.98 -1.50
N ASP A 128 -12.14 10.80 -1.71
CA ASP A 128 -13.16 10.25 -0.82
C ASP A 128 -12.53 9.72 0.47
N LEU A 129 -11.35 9.09 0.37
CA LEU A 129 -10.55 8.66 1.53
C LEU A 129 -10.20 9.83 2.44
N LEU A 130 -9.74 10.94 1.84
CA LEU A 130 -9.33 12.13 2.57
C LEU A 130 -10.52 12.85 3.20
N ARG A 131 -11.65 12.90 2.47
CA ARG A 131 -12.91 13.46 2.98
C ARG A 131 -13.46 12.66 4.16
N ALA A 132 -13.42 11.32 4.08
CA ALA A 132 -13.92 10.45 5.14
C ALA A 132 -13.17 10.62 6.47
N ILE A 133 -11.89 11.06 6.45
CA ILE A 133 -11.18 11.45 7.68
C ILE A 133 -11.84 12.67 8.34
N GLY A 134 -12.14 13.70 7.54
CA GLY A 134 -12.75 14.94 8.01
C GLY A 134 -14.22 14.77 8.45
N GLU A 135 -14.92 13.78 7.91
CA GLU A 135 -16.34 13.48 8.20
C GLU A 135 -16.54 12.42 9.29
N ALA A 136 -15.46 11.81 9.80
CA ALA A 136 -15.54 10.78 10.84
C ALA A 136 -16.24 11.28 12.10
N ARG A 137 -17.20 10.50 12.60
CA ARG A 137 -18.13 10.91 13.66
C ARG A 137 -17.55 10.78 15.06
N ASN A 138 -16.55 9.93 15.21
CA ASN A 138 -15.86 9.69 16.48
C ASN A 138 -14.36 9.43 16.25
N GLU A 139 -13.59 9.46 17.34
CA GLU A 139 -12.14 9.35 17.30
C GLU A 139 -11.68 7.96 16.81
N ALA A 140 -12.38 6.89 17.16
CA ALA A 140 -12.03 5.54 16.72
C ALA A 140 -12.18 5.39 15.19
N GLU A 141 -13.29 5.87 14.64
CA GLU A 141 -13.54 5.92 13.19
C GLU A 141 -12.50 6.79 12.48
N ARG A 142 -12.18 7.96 13.05
CA ARG A 142 -11.17 8.87 12.49
C ARG A 142 -9.80 8.19 12.43
N ARG A 143 -9.36 7.55 13.52
CA ARG A 143 -8.10 6.81 13.56
C ARG A 143 -8.07 5.70 12.52
N ALA A 144 -9.17 4.95 12.34
CA ALA A 144 -9.27 3.92 11.32
C ALA A 144 -9.19 4.49 9.89
N ARG A 145 -9.89 5.61 9.61
CA ARG A 145 -9.84 6.31 8.31
C ARG A 145 -8.45 6.90 8.02
N ILE A 146 -7.77 7.44 9.03
CA ILE A 146 -6.39 7.92 8.90
C ILE A 146 -5.43 6.77 8.59
N ALA A 147 -5.50 5.68 9.36
CA ALA A 147 -4.66 4.51 9.12
C ALA A 147 -4.87 3.97 7.70
N TRP A 148 -6.13 3.90 7.25
CA TRP A 148 -6.51 3.48 5.91
C TRP A 148 -5.96 4.42 4.83
N ALA A 149 -6.16 5.72 4.96
CA ALA A 149 -5.67 6.70 4.00
C ALA A 149 -4.14 6.72 3.94
N LYS A 150 -3.43 6.63 5.07
CA LYS A 150 -1.97 6.44 5.09
C LYS A 150 -1.60 5.16 4.35
N PHE A 151 -2.30 4.06 4.60
CA PHE A 151 -2.05 2.81 3.91
C PHE A 151 -2.23 2.90 2.39
N VAL A 152 -3.20 3.67 1.89
CA VAL A 152 -3.42 3.78 0.45
C VAL A 152 -2.56 4.86 -0.21
N LEU A 153 -2.39 6.01 0.45
CA LEU A 153 -1.93 7.25 -0.19
C LEU A 153 -0.54 7.70 0.25
N GLU A 154 0.08 7.12 1.28
CA GLU A 154 1.36 7.58 1.83
C GLU A 154 2.47 7.77 0.78
N ASN A 155 2.68 6.80 -0.11
CA ASN A 155 3.72 6.95 -1.16
C ASN A 155 3.41 8.11 -2.10
N LYS A 156 2.13 8.31 -2.45
CA LYS A 156 1.69 9.43 -3.26
C LYS A 156 1.88 10.75 -2.50
N ALA A 157 1.45 10.81 -1.23
CA ALA A 157 1.60 11.97 -0.38
C ALA A 157 3.06 12.40 -0.24
N ARG A 158 3.97 11.47 0.04
CA ARG A 158 5.41 11.75 0.11
C ARG A 158 5.97 12.29 -1.21
N PHE A 159 5.55 11.72 -2.34
CA PHE A 159 5.94 12.25 -3.65
C PHE A 159 5.42 13.68 -3.88
N GLU A 160 4.14 13.94 -3.58
CA GLU A 160 3.57 15.29 -3.70
C GLU A 160 4.28 16.28 -2.76
N ILE A 161 4.61 15.87 -1.53
CA ILE A 161 5.34 16.68 -0.54
C ILE A 161 6.73 17.05 -1.07
N LEU A 162 7.52 16.07 -1.51
CA LEU A 162 8.88 16.31 -1.98
C LEU A 162 8.93 17.12 -3.28
N SER A 163 7.95 16.92 -4.17
CA SER A 163 7.89 17.63 -5.46
C SER A 163 7.47 19.10 -5.34
N ARG A 164 6.84 19.49 -4.21
CA ARG A 164 6.27 20.83 -4.01
C ARG A 164 6.86 21.60 -2.85
N CYS A 165 7.70 20.97 -2.04
CA CYS A 165 8.34 21.67 -0.94
C CYS A 165 9.22 22.83 -1.44
N PRO A 166 9.32 23.93 -0.68
CA PRO A 166 10.22 25.04 -0.99
C PRO A 166 11.65 24.53 -1.18
N ARG A 167 12.34 25.03 -2.22
CA ARG A 167 13.68 24.53 -2.60
C ARG A 167 14.70 24.68 -1.48
N ASP A 168 14.61 25.77 -0.73
CA ASP A 168 15.43 26.10 0.44
C ASP A 168 15.18 25.17 1.62
N ARG A 169 13.98 24.57 1.72
CA ARG A 169 13.60 23.62 2.78
C ARG A 169 13.66 22.15 2.36
N PHE A 170 14.06 21.85 1.12
CA PHE A 170 14.03 20.50 0.56
C PHE A 170 14.77 19.48 1.42
N GLN A 171 15.96 19.81 1.93
CA GLN A 171 16.76 18.87 2.74
C GLN A 171 16.08 18.53 4.07
N ASP A 172 15.46 19.50 4.72
CA ASP A 172 14.71 19.28 5.97
C ASP A 172 13.49 18.39 5.71
N VAL A 173 12.73 18.70 4.66
CA VAL A 173 11.55 17.93 4.26
C VAL A 173 11.95 16.52 3.83
N TYR A 174 13.04 16.34 3.11
CA TYR A 174 13.51 15.04 2.67
C TYR A 174 13.88 14.14 3.85
N ARG A 175 14.61 14.68 4.84
CA ARG A 175 14.99 13.94 6.06
C ARG A 175 13.77 13.59 6.92
N SER A 176 12.79 14.48 6.99
CA SER A 176 11.62 14.35 7.85
C SER A 176 10.32 14.04 7.08
N VAL A 177 10.42 13.46 5.88
CA VAL A 177 9.25 13.30 4.98
C VAL A 177 8.15 12.43 5.62
N HIS A 178 8.55 11.51 6.48
CA HIS A 178 7.64 10.67 7.27
C HIS A 178 6.81 11.50 8.25
N HIS A 179 7.46 12.41 8.98
CA HIS A 179 6.81 13.32 9.93
C HIS A 179 5.84 14.26 9.23
N VAL A 180 6.27 14.83 8.10
CA VAL A 180 5.43 15.74 7.30
C VAL A 180 4.22 15.00 6.73
N SER A 181 4.42 13.76 6.25
CA SER A 181 3.32 12.89 5.82
C SER A 181 2.38 12.53 6.98
N ASP A 182 2.90 12.23 8.16
CA ASP A 182 2.08 11.91 9.33
C ASP A 182 1.24 13.11 9.77
N TYR A 183 1.84 14.30 9.82
CA TYR A 183 1.13 15.54 10.14
C TYR A 183 -0.01 15.82 9.16
N LEU A 184 0.23 15.62 7.86
CA LEU A 184 -0.79 15.77 6.81
C LEU A 184 -2.05 14.97 7.16
N PHE A 185 -1.91 13.67 7.42
CA PHE A 185 -3.04 12.78 7.67
C PHE A 185 -3.62 12.91 9.08
N GLU A 186 -2.79 13.15 10.11
CA GLU A 186 -3.23 13.09 11.51
C GLU A 186 -3.68 14.43 12.10
N ARG A 187 -3.16 15.55 11.60
CA ARG A 187 -3.44 16.88 12.17
C ARG A 187 -4.07 17.80 11.16
N TYR A 188 -3.49 17.88 9.95
CA TYR A 188 -3.93 18.84 8.94
C TYR A 188 -5.29 18.48 8.33
N ILE A 189 -5.43 17.27 7.78
CA ILE A 189 -6.69 16.83 7.18
C ILE A 189 -7.86 16.83 8.20
N PRO A 190 -7.70 16.32 9.44
CA PRO A 190 -8.76 16.41 10.44
C PRO A 190 -9.17 17.84 10.80
N SER A 191 -8.22 18.78 10.91
CA SER A 191 -8.54 20.17 11.24
C SER A 191 -9.36 20.85 10.13
N ARG A 192 -9.13 20.46 8.87
CA ARG A 192 -9.96 20.91 7.72
C ARG A 192 -11.39 20.44 7.82
N GLY A 193 -11.66 19.25 8.35
CA GLY A 193 -13.02 18.72 8.54
C GLY A 193 -13.90 19.68 9.35
N ASN A 194 -13.33 20.25 10.41
CA ASN A 194 -14.01 21.11 11.38
C ASN A 194 -14.32 22.54 10.89
N LEU A 195 -13.72 23.00 9.79
CA LEU A 195 -13.96 24.34 9.24
C LEU A 195 -15.28 24.37 8.46
N ALA A 196 -16.35 24.93 9.02
CA ALA A 196 -17.64 25.02 8.33
C ALA A 196 -17.57 25.96 7.10
N GLY A 197 -17.98 25.46 5.93
CA GLY A 197 -18.27 26.29 4.76
C GLY A 197 -17.15 26.44 3.71
N ARG A 198 -17.57 26.45 2.44
CA ARG A 198 -16.83 26.60 1.16
C ARG A 198 -16.20 25.33 0.59
N ARG A 199 -16.13 25.29 -0.74
CA ARG A 199 -15.62 24.20 -1.60
C ARG A 199 -14.22 23.77 -1.16
N LYS A 200 -14.13 22.83 -0.23
CA LYS A 200 -12.87 22.21 0.19
C LYS A 200 -12.39 21.31 -0.95
N SER A 201 -11.24 21.63 -1.52
CA SER A 201 -10.56 20.71 -2.42
C SER A 201 -10.02 19.56 -1.58
N TRP A 202 -10.59 18.37 -1.75
CA TRP A 202 -10.07 17.13 -1.17
C TRP A 202 -8.99 16.48 -2.06
N LYS A 203 -8.49 17.20 -3.07
CA LYS A 203 -7.37 16.73 -3.87
C LYS A 203 -6.12 16.74 -3.01
N LEU A 204 -5.43 15.60 -2.95
CA LEU A 204 -4.20 15.44 -2.20
C LEU A 204 -3.17 16.53 -2.52
N THR A 205 -3.03 16.91 -3.79
CA THR A 205 -2.10 17.96 -4.23
C THR A 205 -2.41 19.31 -3.58
N SER A 206 -3.68 19.73 -3.59
CA SER A 206 -4.11 20.99 -2.98
C SER A 206 -3.91 21.00 -1.46
N LEU A 207 -4.17 19.87 -0.80
CA LEU A 207 -3.97 19.73 0.64
C LEU A 207 -2.49 19.81 1.02
N VAL A 208 -1.62 19.21 0.21
CA VAL A 208 -0.17 19.26 0.39
C VAL A 208 0.36 20.68 0.18
N GLU A 209 -0.05 21.36 -0.90
CA GLU A 209 0.38 22.74 -1.20
C GLU A 209 0.05 23.68 -0.03
N GLU A 210 -1.21 23.69 0.41
CA GLU A 210 -1.64 24.59 1.47
C GLU A 210 -1.02 24.25 2.83
N MET A 211 -0.81 22.97 3.13
CA MET A 211 -0.10 22.55 4.36
C MET A 211 1.36 22.99 4.34
N LEU A 212 2.06 22.84 3.21
CA LEU A 212 3.46 23.25 3.09
C LEU A 212 3.61 24.78 3.19
N GLU A 213 2.62 25.55 2.73
CA GLU A 213 2.61 27.01 2.88
C GLU A 213 2.36 27.46 4.33
N SER A 214 1.47 26.78 5.06
CA SER A 214 0.94 27.29 6.33
C SER A 214 1.46 26.58 7.58
N ASN A 215 1.90 25.33 7.46
CA ASN A 215 2.15 24.45 8.61
C ASN A 215 3.45 23.64 8.53
N LEU A 216 4.36 23.98 7.61
CA LEU A 216 5.57 23.20 7.38
C LEU A 216 6.43 23.02 8.63
N ASP A 217 6.67 24.08 9.41
CA ASP A 217 7.53 23.98 10.60
C ASP A 217 6.93 23.05 11.67
N GLN A 218 5.62 23.09 11.86
CA GLN A 218 4.92 22.15 12.74
C GLN A 218 5.04 20.72 12.22
N ALA A 219 4.84 20.53 10.90
CA ALA A 219 4.91 19.23 10.26
C ALA A 219 6.30 18.59 10.34
N LEU A 220 7.37 19.37 10.30
CA LEU A 220 8.76 18.87 10.42
C LEU A 220 9.07 18.31 11.82
N THR A 221 8.45 18.88 12.85
CA THR A 221 8.62 18.46 14.25
C THR A 221 7.62 17.41 14.70
N TYR A 222 6.64 17.07 13.87
CA TYR A 222 5.56 16.17 14.25
C TYR A 222 6.02 14.72 14.33
N SER A 223 5.58 14.01 15.37
CA SER A 223 5.76 12.56 15.48
C SER A 223 4.40 11.89 15.32
N GLY A 224 4.25 11.04 14.31
CA GLY A 224 3.01 10.31 14.07
C GLY A 224 2.61 9.39 15.22
N GLU A 225 1.32 9.41 15.56
CA GLU A 225 0.72 8.57 16.61
C GLU A 225 -0.12 7.43 16.03
N ILE A 226 -0.52 7.56 14.76
CA ILE A 226 -1.37 6.60 14.06
C ILE A 226 -0.51 5.89 13.03
N ALA A 227 -0.05 4.71 13.40
CA ALA A 227 0.57 3.82 12.44
C ALA A 227 -0.45 3.50 11.32
N PRO A 228 0.00 3.39 10.05
CA PRO A 228 -0.83 2.84 8.97
C PRO A 228 -1.30 1.41 9.24
N TYR A 229 -0.92 0.82 10.38
CA TYR A 229 -1.14 -0.54 10.82
C TYR A 229 -1.49 -0.62 12.31
N GLY A 230 -2.45 -1.49 12.65
CA GLY A 230 -2.47 -2.21 13.93
C GLY A 230 -3.51 -1.77 14.95
N ALA A 231 -4.61 -2.52 15.02
CA ALA A 231 -4.99 -3.40 16.14
C ALA A 231 -6.51 -3.62 16.13
N ARG A 232 -6.97 -4.83 15.77
CA ARG A 232 -8.34 -5.36 15.99
C ARG A 232 -9.54 -4.60 15.41
N VAL A 233 -9.37 -3.39 14.88
CA VAL A 233 -10.43 -2.63 14.23
C VAL A 233 -10.39 -2.97 12.75
N GLY A 234 -11.44 -3.60 12.23
CA GLY A 234 -11.58 -3.82 10.78
C GLY A 234 -11.29 -2.50 10.05
N ALA A 235 -10.36 -2.53 9.10
CA ALA A 235 -10.00 -1.32 8.37
C ALA A 235 -11.27 -0.77 7.69
N ALA A 236 -11.55 0.52 7.87
CA ALA A 236 -12.73 1.15 7.30
C ALA A 236 -12.69 0.99 5.77
N GLY A 237 -13.71 0.33 5.21
CA GLY A 237 -13.78 0.02 3.78
C GLY A 237 -13.41 -1.43 3.42
N VAL A 238 -12.97 -2.25 4.38
CA VAL A 238 -12.92 -3.71 4.22
C VAL A 238 -14.31 -4.25 4.43
N HIS A 239 -14.84 -4.93 3.42
CA HIS A 239 -16.07 -5.69 3.60
C HIS A 239 -15.70 -6.95 4.39
N SER A 240 -16.21 -7.08 5.62
CA SER A 240 -16.38 -8.41 6.19
C SER A 240 -17.30 -9.11 5.22
N GLY A 241 -16.78 -10.02 4.39
CA GLY A 241 -17.64 -10.87 3.59
C GLY A 241 -18.61 -11.53 4.56
N GLU A 242 -19.89 -11.15 4.48
CA GLU A 242 -20.95 -11.83 5.21
C GLU A 242 -20.82 -13.31 4.89
N GLU A 243 -20.78 -14.10 5.97
CA GLU A 243 -20.66 -15.55 6.00
C GLU A 243 -21.95 -16.25 5.49
N ASP A 244 -22.57 -15.74 4.42
CA ASP A 244 -23.82 -16.28 3.87
C ASP A 244 -23.61 -17.14 2.61
N VAL A 245 -22.36 -17.49 2.26
CA VAL A 245 -22.05 -18.36 1.10
C VAL A 245 -21.53 -19.74 1.52
N GLU A 246 -21.50 -20.07 2.82
CA GLU A 246 -21.22 -21.45 3.23
C GLU A 246 -22.33 -22.42 2.78
N ASP A 247 -23.57 -21.95 2.63
CA ASP A 247 -24.67 -22.83 2.24
C ASP A 247 -24.73 -23.11 0.73
N GLU A 248 -24.27 -22.22 -0.16
CA GLU A 248 -24.43 -22.46 -1.61
C GLU A 248 -23.42 -23.50 -2.14
N TYR A 249 -22.18 -23.47 -1.62
CA TYR A 249 -21.14 -24.44 -2.00
C TYR A 249 -21.37 -25.81 -1.36
N LEU A 250 -21.79 -25.87 -0.09
CA LEU A 250 -22.13 -27.13 0.58
C LEU A 250 -23.43 -27.73 0.04
N SER A 251 -24.41 -26.91 -0.39
CA SER A 251 -25.62 -27.39 -1.07
C SER A 251 -25.31 -27.92 -2.47
N ALA A 252 -24.44 -27.26 -3.23
CA ALA A 252 -23.97 -27.75 -4.52
C ALA A 252 -23.16 -29.06 -4.39
N LEU A 253 -22.35 -29.21 -3.33
CA LEU A 253 -21.65 -30.45 -3.00
C LEU A 253 -22.59 -31.57 -2.54
N LYS A 254 -23.64 -31.28 -1.78
CA LYS A 254 -24.67 -32.28 -1.41
C LYS A 254 -25.48 -32.74 -2.64
N CYS A 255 -25.84 -31.82 -3.53
CA CYS A 255 -26.47 -32.17 -4.82
C CYS A 255 -25.53 -32.95 -5.75
N ALA A 256 -24.23 -32.72 -5.71
CA ALA A 256 -23.25 -33.42 -6.55
C ALA A 256 -22.80 -34.79 -5.98
N ILE A 257 -22.87 -34.98 -4.66
CA ILE A 257 -22.44 -36.21 -3.98
C ILE A 257 -23.61 -37.19 -3.76
N GLY A 258 -24.86 -36.77 -3.92
CA GLY A 258 -26.01 -37.67 -3.89
C GLY A 258 -26.17 -38.37 -2.54
N VAL A 259 -26.66 -37.63 -1.54
CA VAL A 259 -27.38 -38.21 -0.40
C VAL A 259 -28.79 -37.64 -0.40
#